data_AF-A0A7Y8HC27-F1
#
_entry.id   AF-A0A7Y8HC27-F1
#
_cell.length_a   1.000
_cell.length_b   1.000
_cell.length_c   1.000
_cell.angle_alpha   90.00
_cell.angle_beta   90.00
_cell.angle_gamma   90.00
#
_symmetry.space_group_name_H-M   'P 1'
#
loop_
_entity.id
_entity.type
_entity.pdbx_description
1 polymer ?
#
loop_
_entity_poly.entity_id
_entity_poly.type
_entity_poly.pdbx_seq_one_letter_code
_entity_poly.pdbx_strand_id
1 'polypeptide(L)'
;MKSQKNPFSFIPAGTGIKYFLVVTYSPGPGDPVPAEGGNRGDDFLRVYHGSLGLRKSKATRKGFKMSKKDRKIVLIAQCLVNPYCRVHILGQNFPLSKELTNYLMEKHVGIIQYLCPETSAMGLMRNPQGRQQYDNVFFRNHCKELIKAPILMVKEFIKNKYRLVCFIGLENSPTCGIHWGKHKVNKYQTESPNPVDHPAPGDPVLAGIMAEILMEEFAKESIQVPFLEFPALSPADSAKRMKFWEDLRKVVEPGLAAGDHDA
;
A
#
# COMPACT_ATOMS: atom_id res chain seq x y z
N MET A 1 -54.60 -3.52 7.77
CA MET A 1 -54.55 -3.16 9.21
C MET A 1 -53.40 -3.92 9.85
N LYS A 2 -52.46 -3.19 10.49
CA LYS A 2 -51.27 -3.65 11.25
C LYS A 2 -50.13 -4.24 10.39
N SER A 3 -49.05 -3.51 10.12
CA SER A 3 -47.98 -2.98 11.00
C SER A 3 -46.72 -3.83 10.82
N GLN A 4 -45.77 -3.33 10.03
CA GLN A 4 -44.37 -3.76 10.02
C GLN A 4 -43.79 -3.69 11.45
N LYS A 5 -42.95 -4.67 11.81
CA LYS A 5 -41.95 -4.50 12.87
C LYS A 5 -40.59 -4.92 12.34
N ASN A 6 -39.70 -3.93 12.37
CA ASN A 6 -38.32 -3.92 11.92
C ASN A 6 -37.44 -4.69 12.94
N PRO A 7 -36.53 -5.59 12.53
CA PRO A 7 -35.63 -6.29 13.44
C PRO A 7 -34.33 -5.50 13.60
N PHE A 8 -34.39 -4.35 14.29
CA PHE A 8 -33.18 -3.67 14.75
C PHE A 8 -33.31 -3.40 16.24
N SER A 9 -32.65 -4.25 17.01
CA SER A 9 -32.39 -4.09 18.43
C SER A 9 -31.41 -2.94 18.66
N PHE A 10 -31.71 -2.15 19.69
CA PHE A 10 -30.88 -1.08 20.22
C PHE A 10 -29.53 -1.61 20.73
N ILE A 11 -28.44 -0.93 20.38
CA ILE A 11 -27.15 -0.98 21.09
C ILE A 11 -26.88 0.43 21.64
N PRO A 12 -26.46 0.61 22.91
CA PRO A 12 -26.34 1.93 23.53
C PRO A 12 -25.16 2.73 22.95
N ALA A 13 -25.34 4.05 22.95
CA ALA A 13 -24.39 5.04 22.46
C ALA A 13 -23.05 5.00 23.20
N GLY A 14 -21.95 4.93 22.44
CA GLY A 14 -20.61 5.14 22.98
C GLY A 14 -19.54 4.96 21.90
N THR A 15 -18.81 6.05 21.63
CA THR A 15 -17.64 6.17 20.74
C THR A 15 -17.92 6.31 19.24
N GLY A 16 -17.51 7.47 18.71
CA GLY A 16 -17.92 8.00 17.42
C GLY A 16 -17.21 7.36 16.24
N ILE A 17 -18.02 6.98 15.24
CA ILE A 17 -17.58 6.71 13.87
C ILE A 17 -18.47 7.59 12.99
N LYS A 18 -17.86 8.56 12.28
CA LYS A 18 -18.57 9.35 11.26
C LYS A 18 -18.67 8.52 10.00
N TYR A 19 -19.85 8.05 9.66
CA TYR A 19 -20.15 7.58 8.30
C TYR A 19 -20.63 8.76 7.45
N PHE A 20 -20.12 8.87 6.22
CA PHE A 20 -20.70 9.77 5.21
C PHE A 20 -21.80 9.02 4.48
N LEU A 21 -23.06 9.38 4.76
CA LEU A 21 -24.21 8.92 3.98
C LEU A 21 -24.42 9.90 2.84
N VAL A 22 -24.22 9.46 1.59
CA VAL A 22 -24.61 10.23 0.41
C VAL A 22 -26.04 9.85 0.07
N VAL A 23 -26.98 10.76 0.30
CA VAL A 23 -28.39 10.60 -0.10
C VAL A 23 -28.60 11.42 -1.37
N THR A 24 -28.85 10.76 -2.49
CA THR A 24 -29.31 11.42 -3.72
C THR A 24 -30.83 11.57 -3.67
N TYR A 25 -31.34 12.80 -3.81
CA TYR A 25 -32.77 13.08 -3.87
C TYR A 25 -33.25 13.08 -5.33
N SER A 26 -34.30 12.31 -5.63
CA SER A 26 -35.09 12.46 -6.86
C SER A 26 -36.39 13.16 -6.50
N PRO A 27 -36.66 14.37 -7.00
CA PRO A 27 -37.88 15.10 -6.65
C PRO A 27 -39.13 14.40 -7.20
N GLY A 28 -40.19 14.37 -6.37
CA GLY A 28 -41.51 13.88 -6.72
C GLY A 28 -42.42 14.99 -7.27
N PRO A 29 -43.57 14.64 -7.87
CA PRO A 29 -44.46 15.62 -8.49
C PRO A 29 -45.09 16.52 -7.42
N GLY A 30 -44.67 17.78 -7.38
CA GLY A 30 -45.11 18.79 -6.41
C GLY A 30 -44.00 19.64 -5.81
N ASP A 31 -42.74 19.25 -6.00
CA ASP A 31 -41.60 20.07 -5.54
C ASP A 31 -41.41 21.30 -6.46
N PRO A 32 -41.15 22.50 -5.89
CA PRO A 32 -41.02 23.73 -6.68
C PRO A 32 -39.79 23.68 -7.59
N VAL A 33 -40.02 23.91 -8.89
CA VAL A 33 -38.96 24.05 -9.90
C VAL A 33 -38.27 25.41 -9.70
N PRO A 34 -36.93 25.48 -9.57
CA PRO A 34 -36.23 26.76 -9.49
C PRO A 34 -36.37 27.50 -10.83
N ALA A 35 -36.75 28.78 -10.77
CA ALA A 35 -36.90 29.63 -11.94
C ALA A 35 -35.58 29.75 -12.72
N GLU A 36 -35.67 29.60 -14.04
CA GLU A 36 -34.57 29.86 -14.96
C GLU A 36 -34.22 31.35 -14.97
N GLY A 37 -32.93 31.68 -14.75
CA GLY A 37 -32.38 33.00 -15.03
C GLY A 37 -31.39 33.50 -13.99
N GLY A 38 -30.09 33.37 -14.27
CA GLY A 38 -29.03 34.05 -13.51
C GLY A 38 -27.68 33.33 -13.58
N ASN A 39 -26.77 33.89 -14.37
CA ASN A 39 -25.44 33.36 -14.66
C ASN A 39 -24.47 33.58 -13.48
N ARG A 40 -23.71 32.54 -13.12
CA ARG A 40 -22.39 32.51 -12.45
C ARG A 40 -22.16 33.30 -11.15
N GLY A 41 -21.58 32.57 -10.20
CA GLY A 41 -20.65 33.12 -9.21
C GLY A 41 -21.04 32.71 -7.80
N ASP A 42 -20.17 31.93 -7.18
CA ASP A 42 -19.87 31.96 -5.75
C ASP A 42 -21.05 32.12 -4.80
N ASP A 43 -21.53 31.01 -4.23
CA ASP A 43 -21.91 31.00 -2.82
C ASP A 43 -22.20 29.56 -2.38
N PHE A 44 -21.38 29.02 -1.50
CA PHE A 44 -21.84 28.35 -0.27
C PHE A 44 -20.63 28.00 0.60
N LEU A 45 -20.17 28.96 1.39
CA LEU A 45 -19.47 28.66 2.64
C LEU A 45 -19.72 29.77 3.66
N ARG A 46 -20.86 29.65 4.38
CA ARG A 46 -21.08 30.37 5.64
C ARG A 46 -20.22 29.73 6.72
N VAL A 47 -19.11 30.39 7.07
CA VAL A 47 -18.29 30.08 8.24
C VAL A 47 -18.89 30.77 9.46
N TYR A 48 -19.20 30.01 10.51
CA TYR A 48 -19.58 30.56 11.81
C TYR A 48 -18.34 31.11 12.54
N HIS A 49 -18.36 32.40 12.87
CA HIS A 49 -17.40 33.01 13.79
C HIS A 49 -17.77 32.67 15.24
N GLY A 50 -16.99 31.80 15.87
CA GLY A 50 -16.96 31.60 17.32
C GLY A 50 -15.58 31.98 17.87
N SER A 51 -15.52 33.03 18.68
CA SER A 51 -14.29 33.48 19.34
C SER A 51 -14.01 32.66 20.59
N LEU A 52 -12.91 31.91 20.60
CA LEU A 52 -12.23 31.51 21.84
C LEU A 52 -10.81 32.07 21.82
N GLY A 53 -10.54 32.96 22.76
CA GLY A 53 -9.23 33.57 22.95
C GLY A 53 -8.19 32.52 23.32
N LEU A 54 -7.14 32.42 22.51
CA LEU A 54 -5.89 31.79 22.90
C LEU A 54 -4.73 32.79 22.77
N ARG A 55 -3.94 32.83 23.85
CA ARG A 55 -2.76 33.65 24.08
C ARG A 55 -1.79 33.62 22.89
N LYS A 56 -1.35 34.80 22.45
CA LYS A 56 -0.29 34.98 21.45
C LYS A 56 1.06 34.53 22.02
N SER A 57 1.59 33.39 21.58
CA SER A 57 3.03 33.16 21.62
C SER A 57 3.64 33.66 20.31
N LYS A 58 4.55 34.62 20.41
CA LYS A 58 5.37 35.08 19.28
C LYS A 58 6.46 34.03 19.02
N ALA A 59 6.14 33.03 18.21
CA ALA A 59 7.16 32.24 17.53
C ALA A 59 7.36 32.84 16.14
N THR A 60 8.50 33.51 15.96
CA THR A 60 9.00 34.00 14.68
C THR A 60 8.99 32.86 13.66
N ARG A 61 8.04 32.88 12.71
CA ARG A 61 8.07 32.04 11.51
C ARG A 61 9.23 32.52 10.64
N LYS A 62 10.43 32.01 10.90
CA LYS A 62 11.51 32.02 9.91
C LYS A 62 10.98 31.20 8.74
N GLY A 63 10.67 31.87 7.63
CA GLY A 63 10.12 31.24 6.44
C GLY A 63 10.96 30.05 6.04
N PHE A 64 10.37 28.86 6.13
CA PHE A 64 10.97 27.63 5.63
C PHE A 64 11.02 27.74 4.10
N LYS A 65 12.17 28.15 3.58
CA LYS A 65 12.46 28.19 2.15
C LYS A 65 12.53 26.75 1.67
N MET A 66 11.41 26.23 1.15
CA MET A 66 11.37 24.87 0.62
C MET A 66 12.39 24.77 -0.51
N SER A 67 13.46 24.01 -0.28
CA SER A 67 14.29 23.47 -1.36
C SER A 67 13.35 22.77 -2.37
N LYS A 68 13.73 22.69 -3.65
CA LYS A 68 12.96 21.93 -4.66
C LYS A 68 12.51 20.60 -4.03
N LYS A 69 11.22 20.49 -3.69
CA LYS A 69 10.71 19.40 -2.85
C LYS A 69 11.02 18.08 -3.55
N ASP A 70 11.88 17.26 -2.95
CA ASP A 70 12.09 15.89 -3.39
C ASP A 70 10.77 15.12 -3.22
N ARG A 71 10.08 14.91 -4.33
CA ARG A 71 8.75 14.28 -4.35
C ARG A 71 8.95 12.79 -4.60
N LYS A 72 8.66 11.99 -3.59
CA LYS A 72 8.96 10.56 -3.58
C LYS A 72 7.69 9.75 -3.56
N ILE A 73 7.68 8.65 -4.30
CA ILE A 73 6.65 7.62 -4.23
C ILE A 73 7.29 6.24 -4.13
N VAL A 74 6.55 5.29 -3.57
CA VAL A 74 6.89 3.86 -3.54
C VAL A 74 5.74 3.04 -4.12
N LEU A 75 6.05 1.94 -4.80
CA LEU A 75 5.06 0.89 -5.11
C LEU A 75 5.21 -0.22 -4.07
N ILE A 76 4.11 -0.64 -3.44
CA ILE A 76 4.18 -1.58 -2.31
C ILE A 76 3.17 -2.72 -2.45
N ALA A 77 3.55 -3.90 -2.01
CA ALA A 77 2.65 -5.05 -1.88
C ALA A 77 1.53 -4.76 -0.86
N GLN A 78 0.28 -5.06 -1.23
CA GLN A 78 -0.91 -4.76 -0.43
C GLN A 78 -0.81 -5.21 1.03
N CYS A 79 -0.26 -6.40 1.28
CA CYS A 79 -0.20 -7.01 2.59
C CYS A 79 0.70 -6.26 3.59
N LEU A 80 1.57 -5.37 3.12
CA LEU A 80 2.41 -4.51 3.98
C LEU A 80 1.67 -3.29 4.51
N VAL A 81 0.56 -2.90 3.89
CA VAL A 81 -0.30 -1.78 4.34
C VAL A 81 -1.62 -2.31 4.90
N ASN A 82 -2.12 -3.41 4.36
CA ASN A 82 -3.32 -4.11 4.83
C ASN A 82 -2.98 -5.57 5.18
N PRO A 83 -2.52 -5.85 6.42
CA PRO A 83 -2.20 -7.20 6.86
C PRO A 83 -3.34 -8.20 6.72
N TYR A 84 -4.60 -7.76 6.73
CA TYR A 84 -5.76 -8.64 6.57
C TYR A 84 -5.84 -9.35 5.22
N CYS A 85 -5.08 -8.93 4.21
CA CYS A 85 -4.99 -9.71 2.96
C CYS A 85 -4.20 -11.02 3.10
N ARG A 86 -3.52 -11.25 4.24
CA ARG A 86 -2.78 -12.49 4.52
C ARG A 86 -3.76 -13.60 4.92
N VAL A 87 -3.58 -14.77 4.31
CA VAL A 87 -4.38 -15.99 4.53
C VAL A 87 -4.37 -16.49 5.99
N HIS A 88 -3.27 -16.29 6.71
CA HIS A 88 -3.13 -16.70 8.10
C HIS A 88 -3.12 -15.50 9.05
N ILE A 89 -3.94 -15.59 10.12
CA ILE A 89 -3.97 -14.61 11.22
C ILE A 89 -2.58 -14.44 11.84
N LEU A 90 -1.81 -15.52 11.95
CA LEU A 90 -0.43 -15.50 12.45
C LEU A 90 0.53 -14.66 11.58
N GLY A 91 0.14 -14.36 10.34
CA GLY A 91 0.87 -13.46 9.46
C GLY A 91 0.41 -12.00 9.53
N GLN A 92 -0.66 -11.67 10.26
CA GLN A 92 -1.18 -10.30 10.31
C GLN A 92 -0.35 -9.49 11.29
N ASN A 93 0.56 -8.65 10.79
CA ASN A 93 1.46 -7.87 11.63
C ASN A 93 1.18 -6.35 11.51
N PHE A 94 0.18 -5.88 12.26
CA PHE A 94 -0.20 -4.46 12.30
C PHE A 94 0.89 -3.54 12.86
N PRO A 95 1.59 -3.87 13.96
CA PRO A 95 2.70 -3.04 14.44
C PRO A 95 3.74 -2.78 13.36
N LEU A 96 4.05 -3.81 12.56
CA LEU A 96 5.06 -3.74 11.52
C LEU A 96 4.60 -2.95 10.28
N SER A 97 3.34 -3.12 9.87
CA SER A 97 2.72 -2.25 8.86
C SER A 97 2.71 -0.79 9.30
N LYS A 98 2.40 -0.54 10.58
CA LYS A 98 2.42 0.80 11.16
C LYS A 98 3.84 1.38 11.15
N GLU A 99 4.85 0.61 11.53
CA GLU A 99 6.26 1.03 11.49
C GLU A 99 6.68 1.46 10.07
N LEU A 100 6.40 0.62 9.07
CA LEU A 100 6.73 0.91 7.66
C LEU A 100 5.99 2.14 7.14
N THR A 101 4.68 2.19 7.33
CA THR A 101 3.86 3.31 6.84
C THR A 101 4.18 4.62 7.55
N ASN A 102 4.42 4.60 8.86
CA ASN A 102 4.86 5.78 9.60
C ASN A 102 6.19 6.31 9.07
N TYR A 103 7.20 5.45 8.88
CA TYR A 103 8.48 5.87 8.32
C TYR A 103 8.30 6.53 6.93
N LEU A 104 7.51 5.91 6.05
CA LEU A 104 7.24 6.47 4.72
C LEU A 104 6.55 7.84 4.81
N MET A 105 5.57 8.00 5.71
CA MET A 105 4.87 9.27 5.92
C MET A 105 5.79 10.35 6.51
N GLU A 106 6.58 10.01 7.53
CA GLU A 106 7.57 10.91 8.14
C GLU A 106 8.58 11.43 7.12
N LYS A 107 8.99 10.56 6.18
CA LYS A 107 9.90 10.90 5.08
C LYS A 107 9.21 11.47 3.84
N HIS A 108 7.92 11.79 3.93
CA HIS A 108 7.10 12.37 2.88
C HIS A 108 7.12 11.55 1.57
N VAL A 109 7.03 10.24 1.69
CA VAL A 109 6.98 9.28 0.58
C VAL A 109 5.52 8.87 0.34
N GLY A 110 4.98 9.18 -0.82
CA GLY A 110 3.66 8.72 -1.25
C GLY A 110 3.63 7.21 -1.50
N ILE A 111 2.50 6.57 -1.25
CA ILE A 111 2.34 5.12 -1.38
C ILE A 111 1.39 4.79 -2.52
N ILE A 112 1.86 4.02 -3.49
CA ILE A 112 1.03 3.38 -4.52
C ILE A 112 0.89 1.90 -4.14
N GLN A 113 -0.36 1.44 -4.06
CA GLN A 113 -0.70 0.03 -3.78
C GLN A 113 -1.32 -0.61 -5.03
N TYR A 114 -1.23 -1.93 -5.11
CA TYR A 114 -2.04 -2.77 -6.01
C TYR A 114 -2.78 -3.81 -5.17
N LEU A 115 -3.92 -4.33 -5.66
CA LEU A 115 -4.70 -5.33 -4.92
C LEU A 115 -3.91 -6.63 -4.72
N CYS A 116 -4.03 -7.27 -3.56
CA CYS A 116 -3.38 -8.56 -3.30
C CYS A 116 -3.82 -9.62 -4.33
N PRO A 117 -2.92 -10.14 -5.19
CA PRO A 117 -3.32 -11.01 -6.29
C PRO A 117 -3.91 -12.33 -5.79
N GLU A 118 -3.36 -12.87 -4.71
CA GLU A 118 -3.83 -14.11 -4.11
C GLU A 118 -5.24 -13.96 -3.54
N THR A 119 -5.52 -12.85 -2.84
CA THR A 119 -6.85 -12.58 -2.26
C THR A 119 -7.90 -12.32 -3.35
N SER A 120 -7.57 -11.54 -4.38
CA SER A 120 -8.52 -11.24 -5.45
C SER A 120 -8.76 -12.41 -6.40
N ALA A 121 -7.83 -13.38 -6.48
CA ALA A 121 -8.02 -14.58 -7.29
C ALA A 121 -8.81 -15.69 -6.56
N MET A 122 -8.58 -15.90 -5.25
CA MET A 122 -9.10 -17.07 -4.53
C MET A 122 -9.86 -16.73 -3.24
N GLY A 123 -9.98 -15.46 -2.90
CA GLY A 123 -10.54 -15.03 -1.62
C GLY A 123 -9.54 -15.13 -0.46
N LEU A 124 -10.01 -14.76 0.74
CA LEU A 124 -9.18 -14.67 1.93
C LEU A 124 -8.87 -16.04 2.56
N MET A 125 -9.85 -16.95 2.57
CA MET A 125 -9.76 -18.27 3.22
C MET A 125 -9.14 -19.37 2.32
N ARG A 126 -8.33 -18.97 1.35
CA ARG A 126 -7.62 -19.88 0.44
C ARG A 126 -6.61 -20.76 1.17
N ASN A 127 -6.15 -21.84 0.56
CA ASN A 127 -4.99 -22.56 1.08
C ASN A 127 -3.69 -21.82 0.74
N PRO A 128 -2.65 -21.91 1.59
CA PRO A 128 -1.30 -21.46 1.23
C PRO A 128 -0.76 -22.29 0.06
N GLN A 129 -0.10 -21.62 -0.88
CA GLN A 129 0.48 -22.25 -2.08
C GLN A 129 1.91 -21.75 -2.31
N GLY A 130 2.73 -22.56 -2.97
CA GLY A 130 4.05 -22.14 -3.48
C GLY A 130 3.96 -21.38 -4.81
N ARG A 131 5.09 -20.86 -5.29
CA ARG A 131 5.19 -20.10 -6.55
C ARG A 131 4.77 -20.94 -7.73
N GLN A 132 5.16 -22.21 -7.79
CA GLN A 132 4.80 -23.13 -8.87
C GLN A 132 3.29 -23.15 -9.16
N GLN A 133 2.44 -23.08 -8.14
CA GLN A 133 0.99 -23.13 -8.29
C GLN A 133 0.41 -21.82 -8.85
N TYR A 134 1.09 -20.70 -8.59
CA TYR A 134 0.74 -19.39 -9.13
C TYR A 134 1.35 -19.11 -10.51
N ASP A 135 2.36 -19.87 -10.93
CA ASP A 135 2.98 -19.73 -12.24
C ASP A 135 2.14 -20.39 -13.35
N ASN A 136 0.93 -19.89 -13.54
CA ASN A 136 0.01 -20.33 -14.57
C ASN A 136 -0.56 -19.13 -15.34
N VAL A 137 -1.05 -19.39 -16.56
CA VAL A 137 -1.52 -18.34 -17.48
C VAL A 137 -2.65 -17.49 -16.88
N PHE A 138 -3.56 -18.09 -16.11
CA PHE A 138 -4.70 -17.37 -15.53
C PHE A 138 -4.26 -16.42 -14.41
N PHE A 139 -3.44 -16.89 -13.48
CA PHE A 139 -2.97 -16.07 -12.37
C PHE A 139 -2.00 -14.97 -12.82
N ARG A 140 -1.16 -15.26 -13.82
CA ARG A 140 -0.31 -14.24 -14.46
C ARG A 140 -1.14 -13.16 -15.15
N ASN A 141 -2.17 -13.55 -15.90
CA ASN A 141 -3.06 -12.58 -16.54
C ASN A 141 -3.77 -11.72 -15.50
N HIS A 142 -4.27 -12.34 -14.42
CA HIS A 142 -4.84 -11.63 -13.28
C HIS A 142 -3.88 -10.62 -12.67
N CYS A 143 -2.62 -11.00 -12.42
CA CYS A 143 -1.59 -10.07 -11.92
C CYS A 143 -1.38 -8.89 -12.88
N LYS A 144 -1.28 -9.15 -14.19
CA LYS A 144 -1.13 -8.10 -15.21
C LYS A 144 -2.28 -7.11 -15.20
N GLU A 145 -3.52 -7.58 -15.05
CA GLU A 145 -4.70 -6.70 -14.94
C GLU A 145 -4.63 -5.81 -13.69
N LEU A 146 -4.24 -6.36 -12.54
CA LEU A 146 -4.18 -5.63 -11.27
C LEU A 146 -3.17 -4.48 -11.26
N ILE A 147 -2.07 -4.59 -12.00
CA ILE A 147 -1.01 -3.58 -12.02
C ILE A 147 -1.19 -2.51 -13.08
N LYS A 148 -2.14 -2.64 -14.02
CA LYS A 148 -2.36 -1.63 -15.08
C LYS A 148 -2.53 -0.22 -14.49
N ALA A 149 -3.47 -0.04 -13.58
CA ALA A 149 -3.73 1.26 -12.96
C ALA A 149 -2.55 1.74 -12.08
N PRO A 150 -1.96 0.91 -11.19
CA PRO A 150 -0.74 1.25 -10.46
C PRO A 150 0.43 1.71 -11.34
N ILE A 151 0.68 1.04 -12.47
CA ILE A 151 1.75 1.43 -13.41
C ILE A 151 1.42 2.75 -14.09
N LEU A 152 0.18 2.96 -14.54
CA LEU A 152 -0.24 4.25 -15.10
C LEU A 152 -0.04 5.39 -14.07
N MET A 153 -0.34 5.13 -12.80
CA MET A 153 -0.10 6.07 -11.71
C MET A 153 1.39 6.35 -11.53
N VAL A 154 2.25 5.33 -11.48
CA VAL A 154 3.71 5.47 -11.43
C VAL A 154 4.21 6.35 -12.59
N LYS A 155 3.77 6.07 -13.81
CA LYS A 155 4.14 6.84 -15.02
C LYS A 155 3.72 8.30 -14.90
N GLU A 156 2.50 8.57 -14.45
CA GLU A 156 2.02 9.94 -14.24
C GLU A 156 2.85 10.68 -13.19
N PHE A 157 3.19 10.04 -12.08
CA PHE A 157 4.06 10.63 -11.07
C PHE A 157 5.47 10.92 -11.60
N ILE A 158 6.09 9.99 -12.33
CA ILE A 158 7.42 10.19 -12.93
C ILE A 158 7.39 11.34 -13.94
N LYS A 159 6.37 11.40 -14.81
CA LYS A 159 6.15 12.52 -15.74
C LYS A 159 6.10 13.87 -15.01
N ASN A 160 5.48 13.87 -13.83
CA ASN A 160 5.39 15.03 -12.94
C ASN A 160 6.59 15.19 -11.99
N LYS A 161 7.77 14.64 -12.32
CA LYS A 161 9.03 14.81 -11.58
C LYS A 161 8.97 14.30 -10.13
N TYR A 162 8.20 13.24 -9.90
CA TYR A 162 8.37 12.41 -8.71
C TYR A 162 9.38 11.31 -9.02
N ARG A 163 10.09 10.84 -8.00
CA ARG A 163 10.94 9.67 -8.10
C ARG A 163 10.23 8.47 -7.47
N LEU A 164 10.13 7.39 -8.23
CA LEU A 164 9.84 6.08 -7.67
C LEU A 164 11.11 5.61 -6.94
N VAL A 165 11.03 5.48 -5.62
CA VAL A 165 12.22 5.20 -4.79
C VAL A 165 12.57 3.71 -4.76
N CYS A 166 11.55 2.85 -4.76
CA CYS A 166 11.68 1.40 -4.85
C CYS A 166 10.31 0.74 -5.08
N PHE A 167 10.34 -0.56 -5.35
CA PHE A 167 9.25 -1.47 -5.04
C PHE A 167 9.53 -2.16 -3.70
N ILE A 168 8.51 -2.34 -2.85
CA ILE A 168 8.62 -3.10 -1.59
C ILE A 168 7.71 -4.33 -1.63
N GLY A 169 8.35 -5.50 -1.70
CA GLY A 169 7.76 -6.82 -1.62
C GLY A 169 7.79 -7.41 -0.21
N LEU A 170 7.18 -8.58 -0.05
CA LEU A 170 7.18 -9.33 1.21
C LEU A 170 8.11 -10.55 1.08
N GLU A 171 9.07 -10.69 1.98
CA GLU A 171 9.97 -11.87 2.03
C GLU A 171 9.16 -13.17 2.09
N ASN A 172 9.62 -14.20 1.38
CA ASN A 172 9.00 -15.52 1.33
C ASN A 172 7.54 -15.51 0.84
N SER A 173 7.18 -14.55 -0.01
CA SER A 173 5.90 -14.54 -0.73
C SER A 173 6.07 -15.12 -2.14
N PRO A 174 5.25 -16.10 -2.56
CA PRO A 174 5.33 -16.69 -3.90
C PRO A 174 4.88 -15.72 -5.00
N THR A 175 4.24 -14.61 -4.60
CA THR A 175 3.70 -13.60 -5.50
C THR A 175 4.51 -12.32 -5.45
N CYS A 176 4.74 -11.75 -4.25
CA CYS A 176 5.33 -10.42 -4.10
C CYS A 176 6.78 -10.44 -3.58
N GLY A 177 7.35 -11.62 -3.31
CA GLY A 177 8.75 -11.76 -2.90
C GLY A 177 9.70 -11.54 -4.09
N ILE A 178 10.91 -11.11 -3.78
CA ILE A 178 12.02 -10.90 -4.71
C ILE A 178 12.95 -12.11 -4.73
N HIS A 179 13.14 -12.78 -3.59
CA HIS A 179 13.98 -13.97 -3.46
C HIS A 179 13.13 -15.17 -3.02
N TRP A 180 12.55 -15.85 -4.00
CA TRP A 180 11.90 -17.14 -3.84
C TRP A 180 12.90 -18.27 -4.08
N GLY A 181 13.49 -18.77 -3.00
CA GLY A 181 14.40 -19.91 -3.03
C GLY A 181 13.68 -21.26 -3.12
N LYS A 182 14.39 -22.34 -2.81
CA LYS A 182 13.82 -23.69 -2.82
C LYS A 182 12.86 -23.91 -1.65
N HIS A 183 11.74 -24.53 -1.95
CA HIS A 183 10.69 -24.83 -0.99
C HIS A 183 10.40 -26.32 -0.90
N LYS A 184 9.87 -26.74 0.26
CA LYS A 184 9.44 -28.13 0.51
C LYS A 184 8.29 -28.48 -0.43
N VAL A 185 8.19 -29.75 -0.83
CA VAL A 185 7.05 -30.24 -1.62
C VAL A 185 5.96 -30.78 -0.69
N ASN A 186 4.70 -30.58 -1.08
CA ASN A 186 3.55 -31.12 -0.36
C ASN A 186 3.19 -32.54 -0.84
N LYS A 187 2.18 -33.17 -0.23
CA LYS A 187 1.72 -34.53 -0.56
C LYS A 187 1.28 -34.74 -2.01
N TYR A 188 1.00 -33.65 -2.74
CA TYR A 188 0.63 -33.67 -4.16
C TYR A 188 1.82 -33.40 -5.08
N GLN A 189 3.05 -33.45 -4.57
CA GLN A 189 4.29 -33.17 -5.31
C GLN A 189 4.31 -31.78 -5.95
N THR A 190 3.64 -30.81 -5.31
CA THR A 190 3.71 -29.40 -5.68
C THR A 190 4.43 -28.60 -4.61
N GLU A 191 5.03 -27.50 -5.01
CA GLU A 191 5.74 -26.59 -4.12
C GLU A 191 4.84 -26.08 -2.98
N SER A 192 5.33 -26.16 -1.74
CA SER A 192 4.68 -25.56 -0.58
C SER A 192 5.21 -24.15 -0.31
N PRO A 193 4.53 -23.33 0.50
CA PRO A 193 5.08 -22.04 0.92
C PRO A 193 6.18 -22.11 1.99
N ASN A 194 6.59 -23.31 2.41
CA ASN A 194 7.63 -23.46 3.43
C ASN A 194 9.00 -23.67 2.76
N PRO A 195 10.00 -22.82 3.05
CA PRO A 195 11.34 -22.98 2.50
C PRO A 195 12.00 -24.27 3.01
N VAL A 196 12.98 -24.79 2.27
CA VAL A 196 13.83 -25.89 2.76
C VAL A 196 14.78 -25.38 3.85
N ASP A 197 15.13 -26.24 4.80
CA ASP A 197 15.94 -25.84 5.96
C ASP A 197 17.42 -25.59 5.57
N HIS A 198 17.91 -26.32 4.56
CA HIS A 198 19.29 -26.24 4.06
C HIS A 198 19.30 -26.18 2.52
N PRO A 199 19.20 -24.99 1.92
CA PRO A 199 19.31 -24.84 0.47
C PRO A 199 20.76 -25.08 0.01
N ALA A 200 20.92 -25.69 -1.16
CA ALA A 200 22.24 -25.87 -1.77
C ALA A 200 22.71 -24.55 -2.42
N PRO A 201 24.03 -24.26 -2.45
CA PRO A 201 24.57 -23.01 -3.03
C PRO A 201 24.24 -22.73 -4.51
N GLY A 202 23.69 -23.70 -5.24
CA GLY A 202 23.26 -23.55 -6.64
C GLY A 202 21.76 -23.70 -6.87
N ASP A 203 20.95 -23.78 -5.80
CA ASP A 203 19.49 -23.83 -5.96
C ASP A 203 19.00 -22.51 -6.59
N PRO A 204 18.08 -22.57 -7.58
CA PRO A 204 17.60 -21.37 -8.26
C PRO A 204 16.84 -20.46 -7.29
N VAL A 205 17.06 -19.16 -7.42
CA VAL A 205 16.29 -18.12 -6.74
C VAL A 205 15.49 -17.38 -7.79
N LEU A 206 14.15 -17.45 -7.66
CA LEU A 206 13.21 -16.82 -8.58
C LEU A 206 12.57 -15.60 -7.92
N ALA A 207 12.01 -14.68 -8.70
CA ALA A 207 11.10 -13.68 -8.17
C ALA A 207 9.68 -14.28 -8.02
N GLY A 208 8.90 -13.79 -7.08
CA GLY A 208 7.47 -14.08 -7.02
C GLY A 208 6.75 -13.57 -8.27
N ILE A 209 5.60 -14.15 -8.61
CA ILE A 209 4.93 -13.90 -9.90
C ILE A 209 4.65 -12.41 -10.17
N MET A 210 4.17 -11.66 -9.18
CA MET A 210 3.92 -10.23 -9.32
C MET A 210 5.22 -9.42 -9.39
N ALA A 211 6.21 -9.79 -8.58
CA ALA A 211 7.50 -9.10 -8.61
C ALA A 211 8.19 -9.26 -9.98
N GLU A 212 8.15 -10.46 -10.54
CA GLU A 212 8.67 -10.75 -11.89
C GLU A 212 7.95 -9.92 -12.97
N ILE A 213 6.61 -9.91 -12.94
CA ILE A 213 5.83 -9.10 -13.89
C ILE A 213 6.14 -7.60 -13.73
N LEU A 214 6.28 -7.10 -12.50
CA LEU A 214 6.67 -5.71 -12.27
C LEU A 214 8.07 -5.39 -12.81
N MET A 215 9.03 -6.30 -12.68
CA MET A 215 10.36 -6.15 -13.28
C MET A 215 10.27 -6.06 -14.80
N GLU A 216 9.47 -6.92 -15.45
CA GLU A 216 9.22 -6.88 -16.90
C GLU A 216 8.58 -5.55 -17.33
N GLU A 217 7.53 -5.10 -16.63
CA GLU A 217 6.84 -3.85 -16.95
C GLU A 217 7.72 -2.62 -16.73
N PHE A 218 8.51 -2.60 -15.67
CA PHE A 218 9.46 -1.51 -15.43
C PHE A 218 10.58 -1.51 -16.48
N ALA A 219 11.07 -2.68 -16.91
CA ALA A 219 12.04 -2.76 -18.00
C ALA A 219 11.49 -2.20 -19.32
N LYS A 220 10.24 -2.52 -19.69
CA LYS A 220 9.57 -1.98 -20.89
C LYS A 220 9.48 -0.45 -20.86
N GLU A 221 9.30 0.12 -19.68
CA GLU A 221 9.16 1.57 -19.47
C GLU A 221 10.50 2.25 -19.14
N SER A 222 11.63 1.51 -19.21
CA SER A 222 12.96 2.00 -18.81
C SER A 222 13.02 2.57 -17.38
N ILE A 223 12.17 2.05 -16.48
CA ILE A 223 12.13 2.42 -15.06
C ILE A 223 13.13 1.52 -14.32
N GLN A 224 14.20 2.12 -13.80
CA GLN A 224 15.19 1.42 -12.99
C GLN A 224 15.03 1.82 -11.53
N VAL A 225 14.51 0.91 -10.71
CA VAL A 225 14.33 1.13 -9.28
C VAL A 225 14.69 -0.13 -8.48
N PRO A 226 15.20 0.02 -7.25
CA PRO A 226 15.45 -1.13 -6.38
C PRO A 226 14.17 -1.87 -6.01
N PHE A 227 14.27 -3.19 -5.90
CA PHE A 227 13.23 -4.06 -5.35
C PHE A 227 13.70 -4.51 -3.97
N LEU A 228 12.98 -4.11 -2.93
CA LEU A 228 13.31 -4.42 -1.54
C LEU A 228 12.34 -5.46 -1.00
N GLU A 229 12.85 -6.42 -0.22
CA GLU A 229 12.03 -7.40 0.49
C GLU A 229 11.91 -7.05 1.96
N PHE A 230 10.67 -7.01 2.42
CA PHE A 230 10.37 -6.77 3.81
C PHE A 230 10.35 -8.12 4.59
N PRO A 231 11.27 -8.35 5.55
CA PRO A 231 11.38 -9.62 6.26
C PRO A 231 10.40 -9.69 7.44
N ALA A 232 9.10 -9.85 7.15
CA ALA A 232 8.03 -9.67 8.14
C ALA A 232 7.98 -10.71 9.27
N LEU A 233 8.64 -11.86 9.09
CA LEU A 233 8.72 -12.93 10.09
C LEU A 233 10.03 -12.87 10.91
N SER A 234 10.96 -12.00 10.53
CA SER A 234 12.23 -11.85 11.24
C SER A 234 12.05 -10.95 12.49
N PRO A 235 12.72 -11.25 13.61
CA PRO A 235 12.74 -10.37 14.79
C PRO A 235 13.21 -8.96 14.45
N ALA A 236 12.66 -7.95 15.13
CA ALA A 236 12.91 -6.54 14.82
C ALA A 236 14.40 -6.13 14.88
N ASP A 237 15.16 -6.76 15.78
CA ASP A 237 16.59 -6.59 16.03
C ASP A 237 17.49 -7.49 15.15
N SER A 238 16.91 -8.30 14.28
CA SER A 238 17.67 -9.18 13.39
C SER A 238 18.48 -8.41 12.35
N ALA A 239 19.61 -9.00 11.93
CA ALA A 239 20.44 -8.47 10.85
C ALA A 239 19.65 -8.23 9.55
N LYS A 240 18.70 -9.09 9.22
CA LYS A 240 17.80 -8.93 8.06
C LYS A 240 16.93 -7.68 8.18
N ARG A 241 16.31 -7.44 9.34
CA ARG A 241 15.49 -6.24 9.59
C ARG A 241 16.34 -4.97 9.54
N MET A 242 17.52 -4.98 10.16
CA MET A 242 18.45 -3.84 10.10
C MET A 242 18.88 -3.52 8.66
N LYS A 243 19.26 -4.53 7.88
CA LYS A 243 19.64 -4.39 6.48
C LYS A 243 18.51 -3.81 5.62
N PHE A 244 17.28 -4.34 5.76
CA PHE A 244 16.11 -3.81 5.04
C PHE A 244 15.94 -2.30 5.28
N TRP A 245 16.02 -1.87 6.55
CA TRP A 245 15.86 -0.47 6.90
C TRP A 245 17.01 0.41 6.41
N GLU A 246 18.23 -0.11 6.39
CA GLU A 246 19.39 0.56 5.82
C GLU A 246 19.21 0.78 4.31
N ASP A 247 18.82 -0.26 3.58
CA ASP A 247 18.58 -0.20 2.13
C ASP A 247 17.42 0.75 1.82
N LEU A 248 16.33 0.70 2.60
CA LEU A 248 15.21 1.63 2.45
C LEU A 248 15.64 3.10 2.70
N ARG A 249 16.43 3.37 3.74
CA ARG A 249 16.96 4.71 4.01
C ARG A 249 17.83 5.21 2.86
N LYS A 250 18.73 4.36 2.34
CA LYS A 250 19.60 4.69 1.20
C LYS A 250 18.80 5.12 -0.02
N VAL A 251 17.70 4.43 -0.34
CA VAL A 251 16.90 4.75 -1.53
C VAL A 251 15.94 5.92 -1.30
N VAL A 252 15.47 6.14 -0.07
CA VAL A 252 14.57 7.27 0.28
C VAL A 252 15.35 8.57 0.47
N GLU A 253 16.59 8.50 0.95
CA GLU A 253 17.45 9.64 1.30
C GLU A 253 18.91 9.41 0.82
N PRO A 254 19.17 9.36 -0.49
CA PRO A 254 20.50 9.00 -1.03
C PRO A 254 21.62 9.95 -0.60
N GLY A 255 21.30 11.22 -0.28
CA GLY A 255 22.29 12.22 0.16
C GLY A 255 22.77 12.09 1.61
N LEU A 256 22.12 11.26 2.45
CA LEU A 256 22.56 11.00 3.83
C LEU A 256 23.54 9.81 3.92
N ALA A 257 23.55 8.93 2.92
CA ALA A 257 24.40 7.73 2.92
C ALA A 257 25.88 8.01 2.58
N ALA A 258 26.22 9.22 2.13
CA ALA A 258 27.58 9.62 1.73
C ALA A 258 28.32 10.43 2.82
N GLY A 259 27.79 10.52 4.04
CA GLY A 259 28.24 11.47 5.07
C GLY A 259 29.16 10.96 6.17
N ASP A 260 29.47 9.66 6.26
CA ASP A 260 30.22 9.09 7.39
C ASP A 260 31.56 8.42 6.99
N HIS A 261 32.32 9.03 6.07
CA HIS A 261 33.67 8.57 5.74
C HIS A 261 34.77 9.65 5.69
N ASP A 262 34.49 10.89 6.09
CA ASP A 262 35.55 11.90 6.28
C ASP A 262 35.36 12.62 7.63
N ALA A 263 35.90 12.03 8.69
CA ALA A 263 36.28 12.68 9.94
C ALA A 263 37.40 11.89 10.63
#